data_AF-K0KLW8-F1
#
_entry.id   AF-K0KLW8-F1
#
_cell.length_a   1.000
_cell.length_b   1.000
_cell.length_c   1.000
_cell.angle_alpha   90.00
_cell.angle_beta   90.00
_cell.angle_gamma   90.00
#
_symmetry.space_group_name_H-M   'P 1'
#
loop_
_entity.id
_entity.type
_entity.pdbx_description
1 polymer ?
#
loop_
_entity_poly.entity_id
_entity_poly.type
_entity_poly.pdbx_seq_one_letter_code
_entity_poly.pdbx_strand_id
1 'polypeptide(L)'
;MSSNVSNDFIWAVTSKQSSFLVKRPNVVLSRDPLNVSGKNTKTSSGLVNQKAFGITQDKTGAITVVSKSAKNANKPAKNLIRTTYSQHKSPRRTALAVANLAKGYRDDLRAVAVKRASQYSHSKSVKKSYPTSVRGKK
;
A
#
# COMPACT_ATOMS: atom_id res chain seq x y z
N MET A 1 23.36 -7.19 6.37
CA MET A 1 24.14 -6.00 6.00
C MET A 1 23.52 -4.80 6.71
N SER A 2 24.14 -4.30 7.78
CA SER A 2 23.71 -3.03 8.37
C SER A 2 24.13 -1.90 7.43
N SER A 3 23.19 -1.00 7.13
CA SER A 3 23.52 0.22 6.41
C SER A 3 24.33 1.14 7.33
N ASN A 4 25.37 1.80 6.79
CA ASN A 4 26.13 2.82 7.52
C ASN A 4 25.29 4.05 7.90
N VAL A 5 24.06 4.13 7.39
CA VAL A 5 23.09 5.19 7.66
C VAL A 5 21.89 4.57 8.39
N SER A 6 21.49 5.19 9.49
CA SER A 6 20.31 4.78 10.27
C SER A 6 19.01 5.19 9.57
N ASN A 7 17.97 4.37 9.69
CA ASN A 7 16.64 4.70 9.16
C ASN A 7 16.09 6.00 9.79
N ASP A 8 16.47 6.28 11.02
CA ASP A 8 16.06 7.45 11.80
C ASP A 8 16.62 8.74 11.19
N PHE A 9 17.88 8.71 10.77
CA PHE A 9 18.49 9.82 10.05
C PHE A 9 17.81 10.05 8.69
N ILE A 10 17.57 8.98 7.92
CA ILE A 10 16.87 9.09 6.63
C ILE A 10 15.46 9.69 6.84
N TRP A 11 14.75 9.29 7.89
CA TRP A 11 13.44 9.87 8.21
C TRP A 11 13.53 11.34 8.61
N ALA A 12 14.51 11.73 9.44
CA ALA A 12 14.71 13.12 9.84
C ALA A 12 14.87 14.04 8.61
N VAL A 13 15.64 13.59 7.61
CA VAL A 13 15.82 14.31 6.34
C VAL A 13 14.55 14.31 5.48
N THR A 14 13.94 13.15 5.27
CA THR A 14 12.87 12.97 4.27
C THR A 14 11.46 13.32 4.76
N SER A 15 11.25 13.40 6.08
CA SER A 15 9.92 13.62 6.68
C SER A 15 9.28 14.95 6.29
N LYS A 16 10.09 16.01 6.17
CA LYS A 16 9.64 17.38 5.86
C LYS A 16 9.72 17.72 4.37
N GLN A 17 10.62 17.05 3.64
CA GLN A 17 10.94 17.32 2.25
C GLN A 17 11.27 16.02 1.50
N SER A 18 10.34 15.61 0.64
CA SER A 18 10.49 14.45 -0.24
C SER A 18 9.61 14.66 -1.47
N SER A 19 10.01 14.12 -2.63
CA SER A 19 9.19 14.15 -3.85
C SER A 19 7.87 13.39 -3.71
N PHE A 20 7.79 12.45 -2.75
CA PHE A 20 6.58 11.70 -2.45
C PHE A 20 5.62 12.46 -1.52
N LEU A 21 6.08 13.52 -0.86
CA LEU A 21 5.33 14.22 0.16
C LEU A 21 4.19 15.05 -0.43
N VAL A 22 2.98 14.87 0.10
CA VAL A 22 1.81 15.66 -0.29
C VAL A 22 1.23 16.32 0.96
N LYS A 23 1.41 17.63 1.06
CA LYS A 23 0.84 18.45 2.14
C LYS A 23 -0.51 19.01 1.70
N ARG A 24 -1.52 18.83 2.55
CA ARG A 24 -2.88 19.37 2.41
C ARG A 24 -3.32 19.96 3.75
N PRO A 25 -4.35 20.82 3.80
CA PRO A 25 -4.91 21.27 5.06
C PRO A 25 -5.26 20.08 5.95
N ASN A 26 -4.78 20.09 7.20
CA ASN A 26 -5.03 19.06 8.23
C ASN A 26 -4.52 17.64 7.94
N VAL A 27 -3.84 17.38 6.82
CA VAL A 27 -3.33 16.03 6.51
C VAL A 27 -2.04 16.04 5.70
N VAL A 28 -1.12 15.16 6.10
CA VAL A 28 0.15 14.93 5.39
C VAL A 28 0.16 13.50 4.86
N LEU A 29 0.18 13.39 3.53
CA LEU A 29 0.11 12.13 2.79
C LEU A 29 1.43 11.86 2.07
N SER A 30 1.61 10.62 1.64
CA SER A 30 2.76 10.19 0.86
C SER A 30 2.32 9.37 -0.35
N ARG A 31 2.92 9.66 -1.51
CA ARG A 31 2.74 8.95 -2.79
C ARG A 31 3.75 7.82 -3.00
N ASP A 32 4.48 7.44 -1.96
CA ASP A 32 5.47 6.35 -2.02
C ASP A 32 4.79 5.04 -2.48
N PRO A 33 5.27 4.39 -3.56
CA PRO A 33 4.69 3.13 -4.05
C PRO A 33 4.78 1.99 -3.02
N LEU A 34 5.68 2.07 -2.04
CA LEU A 34 5.89 1.09 -0.99
C LEU A 34 5.24 1.48 0.35
N ASN A 35 4.24 2.36 0.31
CA ASN A 35 3.46 2.80 1.46
C ASN A 35 2.00 2.34 1.35
N VAL A 36 1.65 1.29 2.11
CA VAL A 36 0.28 0.76 2.12
C VAL A 36 -0.74 1.69 2.81
N SER A 37 -0.30 2.54 3.75
CA SER A 37 -1.20 3.42 4.51
C SER A 37 -1.54 4.70 3.76
N GLY A 38 -0.64 5.17 2.89
CA GLY A 38 -0.71 6.48 2.22
C GLY A 38 -0.44 7.68 3.13
N LYS A 39 -0.22 7.47 4.43
CA LYS A 39 0.13 8.53 5.39
C LYS A 39 1.65 8.76 5.37
N ASN A 40 2.09 10.00 5.60
CA ASN A 40 3.50 10.29 5.78
C ASN A 40 3.93 9.99 7.23
N THR A 41 4.17 8.72 7.55
CA THR A 41 4.72 8.30 8.84
C THR A 41 5.97 7.46 8.65
N LYS A 42 6.87 7.50 9.65
CA LYS A 42 8.10 6.70 9.66
C LYS A 42 7.80 5.21 9.50
N THR A 43 6.74 4.72 10.15
CA THR A 43 6.35 3.31 10.11
C THR A 43 5.93 2.86 8.72
N SER A 44 5.17 3.66 7.97
CA SER A 44 4.68 3.26 6.65
C SER A 44 5.54 3.72 5.48
N SER A 45 6.60 4.51 5.73
CA SER A 45 7.53 4.95 4.69
C SER A 45 8.32 3.76 4.15
N GLY A 46 8.19 3.49 2.86
CA GLY A 46 8.92 2.45 2.18
C GLY A 46 10.33 2.88 1.79
N LEU A 47 10.56 4.17 1.56
CA LEU A 47 11.90 4.71 1.31
C LEU A 47 12.83 4.49 2.52
N VAL A 48 12.34 4.77 3.72
CA VAL A 48 13.12 4.74 4.97
C VAL A 48 13.37 3.32 5.46
N ASN A 49 12.37 2.45 5.41
CA ASN A 49 12.47 1.14 6.02
C ASN A 49 13.12 0.11 5.08
N GLN A 50 13.90 -0.78 5.68
CA GLN A 50 14.50 -1.93 4.99
C GLN A 50 13.42 -2.93 4.53
N LYS A 51 12.40 -3.14 5.36
CA LYS A 51 11.19 -3.90 5.01
C LYS A 51 10.05 -2.95 4.71
N ALA A 52 9.47 -3.08 3.53
CA ALA A 52 8.38 -2.22 3.07
C ALA A 52 7.36 -3.03 2.26
N PHE A 53 6.13 -2.52 2.24
CA PHE A 53 4.99 -3.22 1.65
C PHE A 53 4.10 -2.21 0.94
N GLY A 54 3.90 -2.41 -0.36
CA GLY A 54 3.08 -1.59 -1.23
C GLY A 54 2.00 -2.44 -1.91
N ILE A 55 0.84 -1.84 -2.16
CA ILE A 55 -0.23 -2.49 -2.93
C ILE A 55 -0.71 -1.49 -3.97
N THR A 56 -0.68 -1.92 -5.23
CA THR A 56 -1.15 -1.16 -6.38
C THR A 56 -2.18 -1.97 -7.16
N GLN A 57 -3.04 -1.25 -7.89
CA GLN A 57 -4.01 -1.84 -8.80
C GLN A 57 -3.70 -1.33 -10.20
N ASP A 58 -3.66 -2.23 -11.17
CA ASP A 58 -3.48 -1.87 -12.58
C ASP A 58 -4.81 -1.41 -13.21
N LYS A 59 -4.76 -0.82 -14.41
CA LYS A 59 -5.93 -0.37 -15.19
C LYS A 59 -6.95 -1.50 -15.39
N THR A 60 -6.44 -2.71 -15.63
CA THR A 60 -7.21 -3.95 -15.74
C THR A 60 -7.96 -4.29 -14.46
N GLY A 61 -7.46 -3.88 -13.29
CA GLY A 61 -8.04 -4.22 -11.98
C GLY A 61 -7.29 -5.34 -11.27
N ALA A 62 -6.25 -5.90 -11.88
CA ALA A 62 -5.32 -6.81 -11.21
C ALA A 62 -4.61 -6.10 -10.05
N ILE A 63 -4.47 -6.82 -8.93
CA ILE A 63 -3.87 -6.27 -7.70
C ILE A 63 -2.44 -6.80 -7.59
N THR A 64 -1.47 -5.88 -7.57
CA THR A 64 -0.05 -6.20 -7.40
C THR A 64 0.40 -5.81 -6.01
N VAL A 65 0.99 -6.76 -5.29
CA VAL A 65 1.66 -6.54 -4.02
C VAL A 65 3.16 -6.45 -4.27
N VAL A 66 3.78 -5.41 -3.75
CA VAL A 66 5.22 -5.16 -3.88
C VAL A 66 5.86 -5.15 -2.50
N SER A 67 6.91 -5.93 -2.31
CA SER A 67 7.69 -5.98 -1.07
C SER A 67 9.18 -5.81 -1.33
N LYS A 68 9.94 -5.39 -0.31
CA LYS A 68 11.40 -5.30 -0.37
C LYS A 68 12.08 -6.62 0.01
N SER A 69 13.10 -7.00 -0.73
CA SER A 69 13.95 -8.16 -0.45
C SER A 69 15.10 -7.77 0.46
N ALA A 70 15.16 -8.38 1.65
CA ALA A 70 16.29 -8.17 2.56
C ALA A 70 17.64 -8.60 1.96
N LYS A 71 17.65 -9.56 1.03
CA LYS A 71 18.86 -10.06 0.37
C LYS A 71 19.47 -9.03 -0.60
N ASN A 72 18.63 -8.21 -1.21
CA ASN A 72 19.03 -7.29 -2.29
C ASN A 72 18.91 -5.81 -1.88
N ALA A 73 19.06 -5.51 -0.59
CA ALA A 73 18.91 -4.15 -0.06
C ALA A 73 19.75 -3.10 -0.83
N ASN A 74 21.00 -3.46 -1.17
CA ASN A 74 21.94 -2.59 -1.88
C ASN A 74 21.75 -2.57 -3.42
N LYS A 75 20.80 -3.35 -3.95
CA LYS A 75 20.57 -3.51 -5.40
C LYS A 75 19.16 -3.04 -5.74
N PRO A 76 18.92 -1.72 -5.93
CA PRO A 76 17.56 -1.16 -6.07
C PRO A 76 16.75 -1.83 -7.19
N ALA A 77 17.38 -2.14 -8.32
CA ALA A 77 16.73 -2.83 -9.44
C ALA A 77 16.20 -4.24 -9.09
N LYS A 78 16.87 -4.95 -8.17
CA LYS A 78 16.53 -6.33 -7.75
C LYS A 78 15.92 -6.41 -6.34
N ASN A 79 15.70 -5.26 -5.70
CA ASN A 79 15.21 -5.19 -4.32
C ASN A 79 13.69 -5.44 -4.25
N LEU A 80 12.96 -5.22 -5.34
CA LEU A 80 11.50 -5.33 -5.33
C LEU A 80 11.05 -6.73 -5.74
N ILE A 81 10.23 -7.36 -4.89
CA ILE A 81 9.51 -8.60 -5.18
C ILE A 81 8.07 -8.22 -5.48
N ARG A 82 7.54 -8.67 -6.61
CA ARG A 82 6.18 -8.38 -7.06
C ARG A 82 5.38 -9.68 -7.13
N THR A 83 4.17 -9.65 -6.58
CA THR A 83 3.20 -10.73 -6.68
C THR A 83 1.87 -10.16 -7.17
N THR A 84 1.39 -10.66 -8.31
CA THR A 84 0.20 -10.13 -8.97
C THR A 84 -0.94 -11.13 -8.83
N TYR A 85 -2.12 -10.61 -8.49
CA TYR A 85 -3.37 -11.36 -8.43
C TYR A 85 -4.30 -10.88 -9.54
N SER A 86 -4.82 -11.84 -10.31
CA SER A 86 -5.82 -11.58 -11.36
C SER A 86 -7.05 -10.86 -10.79
N GLN A 87 -7.65 -9.99 -11.60
CA GLN A 87 -8.89 -9.28 -11.29
C GLN A 87 -10.05 -10.24 -10.96
N HIS A 88 -10.08 -11.42 -11.58
CA HIS A 88 -11.15 -12.41 -11.39
C HIS A 88 -10.97 -13.25 -10.12
N LYS A 89 -9.84 -13.11 -9.41
CA LYS A 89 -9.61 -13.82 -8.17
C LYS A 89 -10.56 -13.30 -7.08
N SER A 90 -11.21 -14.22 -6.37
CA SER A 90 -12.11 -13.88 -5.26
C SER A 90 -11.47 -12.85 -4.30
N PRO A 91 -12.18 -11.75 -3.96
CA PRO A 91 -11.66 -10.70 -3.07
C PRO A 91 -11.17 -11.26 -1.73
N ARG A 92 -11.89 -12.26 -1.18
CA ARG A 92 -11.51 -12.94 0.07
C ARG A 92 -10.18 -13.68 -0.08
N ARG A 93 -9.97 -14.39 -1.21
CA ARG A 93 -8.72 -15.13 -1.47
C ARG A 93 -7.54 -14.18 -1.68
N THR A 94 -7.76 -13.04 -2.34
CA THR A 94 -6.74 -11.99 -2.50
C THR A 94 -6.37 -11.38 -1.15
N ALA A 95 -7.35 -11.00 -0.33
CA ALA A 95 -7.13 -10.47 1.00
C ALA A 95 -6.39 -11.46 1.93
N LEU A 96 -6.76 -12.75 1.89
CA LEU A 96 -6.06 -13.80 2.63
C LEU A 96 -4.60 -13.96 2.17
N ALA A 97 -4.35 -13.93 0.86
CA ALA A 97 -3.00 -14.03 0.31
C ALA A 97 -2.13 -12.84 0.76
N VAL A 98 -2.67 -11.61 0.70
CA VAL A 98 -2.02 -10.40 1.21
C VAL A 98 -1.71 -10.51 2.71
N ALA A 99 -2.67 -11.01 3.49
CA ALA A 99 -2.48 -11.21 4.94
C ALA A 99 -1.35 -12.21 5.24
N ASN A 100 -1.25 -13.29 4.45
CA ASN A 100 -0.20 -14.28 4.59
C ASN A 100 1.17 -13.76 4.15
N LEU A 101 1.24 -12.91 3.12
CA LEU A 101 2.48 -12.24 2.72
C LEU A 101 2.99 -11.25 3.78
N ALA A 102 2.09 -10.58 4.49
CA ALA A 102 2.47 -9.68 5.59
C ALA A 102 2.90 -10.45 6.85
N LYS A 103 2.40 -11.68 7.04
CA LYS A 103 2.67 -12.53 8.21
C LYS A 103 4.16 -12.79 8.39
N GLY A 104 4.72 -12.47 9.55
CA GLY A 104 6.15 -12.68 9.84
C GLY A 104 7.11 -11.78 9.05
N TYR A 105 6.59 -10.92 8.16
CA TYR A 105 7.37 -9.90 7.46
C TYR A 105 7.16 -8.52 8.08
N ARG A 106 5.91 -8.05 8.11
CA ARG A 106 5.44 -6.79 8.71
C ARG A 106 4.01 -6.93 9.21
N ASP A 107 3.87 -7.62 10.35
CA ASP A 107 2.57 -7.88 10.97
C ASP A 107 1.85 -6.59 11.42
N ASP A 108 2.61 -5.55 11.73
CA ASP A 108 2.11 -4.22 12.07
C ASP A 108 1.30 -3.56 10.92
N LEU A 109 1.67 -3.85 9.67
CA LEU A 109 0.97 -3.34 8.48
C LEU A 109 -0.10 -4.29 7.94
N ARG A 110 -0.24 -5.49 8.50
CA ARG A 110 -1.11 -6.55 7.98
C ARG A 110 -2.56 -6.10 7.85
N ALA A 111 -3.12 -5.49 8.90
CA ALA A 111 -4.51 -5.04 8.90
C ALA A 111 -4.75 -3.96 7.83
N VAL A 112 -3.81 -3.01 7.71
CA VAL A 112 -3.87 -1.93 6.71
C VAL A 112 -3.75 -2.50 5.28
N ALA A 113 -2.87 -3.48 5.08
CA ALA A 113 -2.69 -4.17 3.81
C ALA A 113 -3.94 -4.92 3.36
N VAL A 114 -4.56 -5.68 4.26
CA VAL A 114 -5.83 -6.36 3.98
C VAL A 114 -6.91 -5.36 3.60
N LYS A 115 -7.06 -4.28 4.39
CA LYS A 115 -8.05 -3.22 4.11
C LYS A 115 -7.84 -2.60 2.73
N ARG A 116 -6.59 -2.29 2.36
CA ARG A 116 -6.28 -1.69 1.06
C ARG A 116 -6.53 -2.65 -0.10
N ALA A 117 -6.15 -3.92 0.04
CA ALA A 117 -6.47 -4.93 -0.97
C ALA A 117 -7.98 -5.09 -1.17
N SER A 118 -8.75 -5.15 -0.08
CA SER A 118 -10.22 -5.19 -0.15
C SER A 118 -10.78 -3.95 -0.82
N GLN A 119 -10.28 -2.75 -0.52
CA GLN A 119 -10.71 -1.51 -1.18
C GLN A 119 -10.46 -1.55 -2.70
N TYR A 120 -9.30 -2.03 -3.15
CA TYR A 120 -9.04 -2.21 -4.58
C TYR A 120 -9.95 -3.25 -5.23
N SER A 121 -10.29 -4.34 -4.54
CA SER A 121 -11.26 -5.30 -5.08
C SER A 121 -12.65 -4.69 -5.25
N HIS A 122 -13.05 -3.74 -4.41
CA HIS A 122 -14.34 -3.07 -4.50
C HIS A 122 -14.34 -1.85 -5.43
N SER A 123 -13.18 -1.30 -5.79
CA SER A 123 -13.07 -0.04 -6.55
C SER A 123 -13.72 -0.11 -7.94
N LYS A 124 -13.76 -1.30 -8.54
CA LYS A 124 -14.35 -1.58 -9.86
C LYS A 124 -15.78 -2.13 -9.78
N SER A 125 -16.31 -2.36 -8.58
CA SER A 125 -17.71 -2.78 -8.44
C SER A 125 -18.64 -1.65 -8.84
N VAL A 126 -19.59 -1.95 -9.73
CA VAL A 126 -20.62 -0.99 -10.13
C VAL A 126 -21.41 -0.58 -8.90
N LYS A 127 -21.54 0.74 -8.67
CA LYS A 127 -22.40 1.25 -7.59
C LYS A 127 -23.83 0.86 -7.89
N LYS A 128 -24.50 0.24 -6.91
CA LYS A 128 -25.94 -0.06 -7.02
C LYS A 128 -26.69 1.27 -7.18
N SER A 129 -27.40 1.43 -8.29
CA SER A 129 -28.40 2.47 -8.45
C SER A 129 -29.70 1.99 -7.81
N TYR A 130 -30.24 2.77 -6.90
CA TYR A 130 -31.58 2.56 -6.37
C TYR A 130 -32.52 3.51 -7.11
N PRO A 131 -33.72 3.06 -7.52
CA PRO A 131 -34.72 3.98 -8.05
C PRO A 131 -35.04 5.04 -6.99
N THR A 132 -35.25 6.29 -7.41
CA THR A 132 -35.71 7.36 -6.53
C THR A 132 -37.02 6.92 -5.86
N SER A 133 -37.11 7.04 -4.53
CA SER A 133 -38.32 6.72 -3.79
C SER A 133 -39.53 7.42 -4.41
N VAL A 134 -40.55 6.66 -4.76
CA VAL A 134 -41.83 7.17 -5.29
C VAL A 134 -42.65 7.90 -4.20
N ARG A 135 -42.28 7.71 -2.92
CA ARG A 135 -42.98 8.31 -1.78
C ARG A 135 -42.62 9.80 -1.67
N GLY A 136 -43.60 10.67 -1.90
CA GLY A 136 -43.46 12.12 -1.78
C GLY A 136 -43.41 12.89 -3.11
N LYS A 137 -43.57 12.22 -4.26
CA LYS A 137 -43.95 12.90 -5.50
C LYS A 137 -45.40 13.36 -5.37
N LYS A 138 -45.59 14.62 -4.95
CA LYS A 138 -46.81 15.38 -5.24
C LYS A 138 -46.67 16.00 -6.61
#